data_AF-A0A321LQS7-F1
#
_entry.id   AF-A0A321LQS7-F1
#
_cell.length_a   1.000
_cell.length_b   1.000
_cell.length_c   1.000
_cell.angle_alpha   90.00
_cell.angle_beta   90.00
_cell.angle_gamma   90.00
#
_symmetry.space_group_name_H-M   'P 1'
#
loop_
_entity.id
_entity.type
_entity.pdbx_description
1 polymer ?
#
loop_
_entity_poly.entity_id
_entity_poly.type
_entity_poly.pdbx_seq_one_letter_code
_entity_poly.pdbx_strand_id
1 'polypeptide(L)'
;MLKPWSLKSEAAGKVSVIVKEGAAFAAGAPVLRIKRDDGSFVEERAPEAGRVERVLVGDGAAVNEGDEIAVLYPEIEQVESALRALSYVGMPSDIPVIAVYSRGVAGMPERIQKQAALTAADIRERAESKK
;
A
#
# COMPACT_ATOMS: atom_id res chain seq x y z
N MET A 1 7.45 -2.08 -3.89
CA MET A 1 6.97 -1.52 -5.19
C MET A 1 6.21 -0.21 -4.91
N LEU A 2 5.86 0.64 -5.87
CA LEU A 2 5.07 1.88 -5.60
C LEU A 2 3.54 1.68 -5.68
N LYS A 3 3.08 0.49 -6.07
CA LYS A 3 1.66 0.22 -6.19
C LYS A 3 1.14 -0.29 -4.84
N PRO A 4 -0.05 0.14 -4.41
CA PRO A 4 -0.74 -0.56 -3.34
C PRO A 4 -0.90 -2.04 -3.68
N TRP A 5 -0.93 -2.88 -2.67
CA TRP A 5 -1.25 -4.30 -2.83
C TRP A 5 -2.43 -4.70 -1.96
N SER A 6 -3.24 -5.62 -2.48
CA SER A 6 -4.33 -6.23 -1.74
C SER A 6 -3.81 -7.36 -0.86
N LEU A 7 -4.07 -7.28 0.44
CA LEU A 7 -3.96 -8.42 1.33
C LEU A 7 -5.23 -9.26 1.18
N LYS A 8 -5.05 -10.58 1.04
CA LYS A 8 -6.14 -11.55 0.87
C LYS A 8 -6.21 -12.47 2.08
N SER A 9 -7.40 -13.00 2.32
CA SER A 9 -7.66 -13.99 3.36
C SER A 9 -7.08 -15.35 2.97
N GLU A 10 -6.28 -15.98 3.83
CA GLU A 10 -5.82 -17.37 3.69
C GLU A 10 -6.84 -18.39 4.23
N ALA A 11 -7.93 -17.92 4.85
CA ALA A 11 -8.95 -18.79 5.40
C ALA A 11 -10.36 -18.18 5.35
N ALA A 12 -11.38 -19.04 5.39
CA ALA A 12 -12.74 -18.63 5.66
C ALA A 12 -12.99 -18.50 7.18
N GLY A 13 -13.81 -17.53 7.59
CA GLY A 13 -14.20 -17.36 8.99
C GLY A 13 -14.64 -15.95 9.36
N LYS A 14 -14.71 -15.67 10.67
CA LYS A 14 -15.06 -14.34 11.21
C LYS A 14 -13.83 -13.50 11.48
N VAL A 15 -13.82 -12.27 10.97
CA VAL A 15 -12.71 -11.33 11.08
C VAL A 15 -12.73 -10.58 12.41
N SER A 16 -11.55 -10.33 12.95
CA SER A 16 -11.25 -9.31 13.96
C SER A 16 -10.10 -8.46 13.44
N VAL A 17 -10.39 -7.23 13.07
CA VAL A 17 -9.46 -6.22 12.58
C VAL A 17 -8.57 -5.74 13.72
N ILE A 18 -7.26 -5.72 13.49
CA ILE A 18 -6.28 -5.29 14.49
C ILE A 18 -5.76 -3.89 14.16
N VAL A 19 -5.56 -3.60 12.87
CA VAL A 19 -5.02 -2.33 12.38
C VAL A 19 -6.09 -1.31 12.05
N LYS A 20 -5.73 -0.03 12.08
CA LYS A 20 -6.59 1.08 11.67
C LYS A 20 -6.14 1.64 10.33
N GLU A 21 -7.07 2.20 9.57
CA GLU A 21 -6.75 2.94 8.35
C GLU A 21 -5.75 4.05 8.61
N GLY A 22 -4.79 4.22 7.71
CA GLY A 22 -3.69 5.16 7.83
C GLY A 22 -2.58 4.76 8.81
N ALA A 23 -2.72 3.69 9.59
CA ALA A 23 -1.69 3.24 10.51
C ALA A 23 -0.48 2.63 9.78
N ALA A 24 0.72 2.82 10.33
CA ALA A 24 1.93 2.15 9.87
C ALA A 24 2.09 0.79 10.56
N PHE A 25 2.72 -0.17 9.88
CA PHE A 25 3.02 -1.50 10.40
C PHE A 25 4.38 -1.99 9.91
N ALA A 26 5.02 -2.84 10.71
CA ALA A 26 6.26 -3.52 10.34
C ALA A 26 5.97 -4.78 9.50
N ALA A 27 6.98 -5.28 8.79
CA ALA A 27 6.89 -6.59 8.14
C ALA A 27 6.59 -7.69 9.17
N GLY A 28 5.67 -8.60 8.82
CA GLY A 28 5.20 -9.68 9.69
C GLY A 28 4.19 -9.26 10.77
N ALA A 29 3.85 -7.97 10.86
CA ALA A 29 2.84 -7.48 11.80
C ALA A 29 1.45 -8.06 11.46
N PRO A 30 0.65 -8.44 12.47
CA PRO A 30 -0.70 -8.94 12.24
C PRO A 30 -1.62 -7.79 11.83
N VAL A 31 -2.27 -7.94 10.67
CA VAL A 31 -3.22 -6.97 10.13
C VAL A 31 -4.63 -7.26 10.65
N LEU A 32 -5.02 -8.53 10.63
CA LEU A 32 -6.27 -9.01 11.18
C LEU A 32 -6.15 -10.46 11.63
N ARG A 33 -7.16 -10.90 12.37
CA ARG A 33 -7.31 -12.29 12.82
C ARG A 33 -8.61 -12.87 12.31
N ILE A 34 -8.57 -14.09 11.80
CA ILE A 34 -9.73 -14.83 11.31
C ILE A 34 -10.00 -15.97 12.29
N LYS A 35 -11.20 -16.02 12.85
CA LYS A 35 -11.69 -17.15 13.63
C LYS A 35 -12.40 -18.13 12.69
N ARG A 36 -11.86 -19.33 12.57
CA ARG A 36 -12.45 -20.43 11.79
C ARG A 36 -13.59 -21.09 12.56
N ASP A 37 -14.41 -21.87 11.85
CA ASP A 37 -15.56 -22.58 12.43
C ASP A 37 -15.15 -23.67 13.42
N ASP A 38 -13.94 -24.23 13.27
CA ASP A 38 -13.34 -25.19 14.21
C ASP A 38 -12.84 -24.53 15.52
N GLY A 39 -13.00 -23.21 15.65
CA GLY A 39 -12.56 -22.43 16.80
C GLY A 39 -11.09 -22.03 16.79
N SER A 40 -10.30 -22.44 15.79
CA SER A 40 -8.92 -22.01 15.61
C SER A 40 -8.84 -20.58 15.05
N PHE A 41 -7.67 -19.95 15.19
CA PHE A 41 -7.41 -18.61 14.70
C PHE A 41 -6.26 -18.61 13.70
N VAL A 42 -6.42 -17.82 12.63
CA VAL A 42 -5.38 -17.50 11.66
C VAL A 42 -5.10 -16.01 11.74
N GLU A 43 -3.82 -15.62 11.72
CA GLU A 43 -3.43 -14.22 11.67
C GLU A 43 -2.94 -13.90 10.27
N GLU A 44 -3.60 -12.95 9.62
CA GLU A 44 -3.15 -12.42 8.35
C GLU A 44 -2.06 -11.39 8.60
N ARG A 45 -0.85 -11.67 8.11
CA ARG A 45 0.34 -10.86 8.39
C ARG A 45 0.74 -10.05 7.17
N ALA A 46 1.27 -8.85 7.42
CA ALA A 46 1.82 -8.02 6.36
C ALA A 46 3.12 -8.64 5.80
N PRO A 47 3.23 -8.89 4.48
CA PRO A 47 4.43 -9.48 3.89
C PRO A 47 5.64 -8.52 3.90
N GLU A 48 5.38 -7.22 3.77
CA GLU A 48 6.39 -6.16 3.84
C GLU A 48 5.92 -5.02 4.75
N ALA A 49 6.83 -4.16 5.21
CA ALA A 49 6.49 -3.00 6.03
C ALA A 49 5.73 -1.96 5.19
N GLY A 50 4.81 -1.25 5.82
CA GLY A 50 3.91 -0.39 5.07
C GLY A 50 2.90 0.36 5.91
N ARG A 51 1.85 0.82 5.22
CA ARG A 51 0.73 1.54 5.83
C ARG A 51 -0.60 1.04 5.31
N VAL A 52 -1.62 1.07 6.15
CA VAL A 52 -2.97 0.68 5.77
C VAL A 52 -3.57 1.80 4.94
N GLU A 53 -3.89 1.54 3.67
CA GLU A 53 -4.69 2.47 2.87
C GLU A 53 -6.14 2.42 3.35
N ARG A 54 -6.70 1.21 3.33
CA ARG A 54 -8.11 0.96 3.62
C ARG A 54 -8.28 -0.45 4.14
N VAL A 55 -9.19 -0.62 5.09
CA VAL A 55 -9.67 -1.94 5.51
C VAL A 55 -10.98 -2.20 4.77
N LEU A 56 -11.07 -3.32 4.05
CA LEU A 56 -12.23 -3.66 3.22
C LEU A 56 -13.30 -4.44 3.99
N VAL A 57 -12.92 -5.04 5.12
CA VAL A 57 -13.77 -5.90 5.94
C VAL A 57 -13.97 -5.30 7.34
N GLY A 58 -15.20 -5.37 7.84
CA GLY A 58 -15.53 -4.91 9.19
C GLY A 58 -15.20 -5.94 10.27
N ASP A 59 -15.07 -5.47 11.50
CA ASP A 59 -15.02 -6.36 12.66
C ASP A 59 -16.26 -7.26 12.73
N GLY A 60 -16.04 -8.56 12.95
CA GLY A 60 -17.07 -9.58 13.00
C GLY A 60 -17.62 -10.03 11.63
N ALA A 61 -17.15 -9.44 10.53
CA ALA A 61 -17.57 -9.83 9.19
C ALA A 61 -17.13 -11.27 8.86
N ALA A 62 -17.94 -11.98 8.07
CA ALA A 62 -17.56 -13.27 7.51
C ALA A 62 -16.81 -13.05 6.20
N VAL A 63 -15.69 -13.75 6.03
CA VAL A 63 -14.87 -13.75 4.80
C VAL A 63 -14.64 -15.19 4.34
N ASN A 64 -14.38 -15.38 3.05
CA ASN A 64 -13.92 -16.64 2.47
C ASN A 64 -12.42 -16.59 2.22
N GLU A 65 -11.82 -17.76 2.00
CA GLU A 65 -10.46 -17.86 1.48
C GLU A 65 -10.36 -17.15 0.13
N GLY A 66 -9.33 -16.33 -0.04
CA GLY A 66 -9.07 -15.53 -1.23
C GLY A 66 -9.73 -14.15 -1.26
N ASP A 67 -10.63 -13.84 -0.32
CA ASP A 67 -11.30 -12.53 -0.25
C ASP A 67 -10.30 -11.42 0.07
N GLU A 68 -10.48 -10.25 -0.56
CA GLU A 68 -9.65 -9.08 -0.27
C GLU A 68 -10.07 -8.45 1.06
N ILE A 69 -9.10 -8.30 1.97
CA ILE A 69 -9.36 -7.86 3.34
C ILE A 69 -8.86 -6.44 3.62
N ALA A 70 -7.75 -6.04 3.00
CA ALA A 70 -7.19 -4.71 3.16
C ALA A 70 -6.38 -4.33 1.93
N VAL A 71 -6.29 -3.02 1.67
CA VAL A 71 -5.35 -2.46 0.70
C VAL A 71 -4.25 -1.76 1.47
N LEU A 72 -3.01 -2.06 1.13
CA LEU A 72 -1.82 -1.62 1.84
C LEU A 72 -0.90 -0.82 0.91
N TYR A 73 -0.34 0.27 1.44
CA TYR A 73 0.72 1.04 0.81
C TYR A 73 2.10 0.60 1.30
N PRO A 74 3.14 0.77 0.47
CA PRO A 74 4.53 0.61 0.89
C PRO A 74 4.92 1.66 1.93
N GLU A 75 6.01 1.37 2.64
CA GLU A 75 6.56 2.30 3.62
C GLU A 75 7.09 3.59 2.96
N ILE A 76 7.05 4.69 3.72
CA ILE A 76 7.51 6.02 3.31
C ILE A 76 8.93 5.98 2.73
N GLU A 77 9.85 5.25 3.36
CA GLU A 77 11.25 5.16 2.93
C GLU A 77 11.41 4.46 1.59
N GLN A 78 10.63 3.40 1.37
CA GLN A 78 10.59 2.68 0.09
C GLN A 78 9.96 3.54 -1.01
N VAL A 79 8.89 4.27 -0.69
CA VAL A 79 8.27 5.23 -1.61
C VAL A 79 9.25 6.34 -1.99
N GLU A 80 9.92 6.95 -1.01
CA GLU A 80 10.89 8.01 -1.25
C GLU A 80 12.04 7.53 -2.13
N SER A 81 12.60 6.36 -1.81
CA SER A 81 13.69 5.76 -2.57
C SER A 81 13.28 5.47 -4.02
N ALA A 82 12.07 4.94 -4.22
CA ALA A 82 11.55 4.67 -5.56
C ALA A 82 11.26 5.95 -6.35
N LEU A 83 10.69 6.99 -5.74
CA LEU A 83 10.48 8.29 -6.39
C LEU A 83 11.80 8.95 -6.80
N ARG A 84 12.84 8.84 -5.95
CA ARG A 84 14.18 9.32 -6.27
C ARG A 84 14.83 8.52 -7.39
N ALA A 85 14.66 7.20 -7.43
CA ALA A 85 15.16 6.41 -8.55
C ALA A 85 14.46 6.80 -9.87
N LEU A 86 13.14 6.97 -9.84
CA LEU A 86 12.34 7.34 -11.02
C LEU A 86 12.66 8.74 -11.56
N SER A 87 13.19 9.67 -10.75
CA SER A 87 13.61 10.97 -11.28
C SER A 87 14.77 10.80 -12.28
N TYR A 88 15.67 9.85 -12.04
CA TYR A 88 16.80 9.57 -12.93
C TYR A 88 16.43 8.66 -14.12
N VAL A 89 15.65 7.59 -13.89
CA VAL A 89 15.42 6.54 -14.91
C VAL A 89 13.97 6.34 -15.35
N GLY A 90 13.02 7.07 -14.75
CA GLY A 90 11.59 6.87 -15.00
C GLY A 90 11.15 7.20 -16.43
N MET A 91 10.09 6.53 -16.85
CA MET A 91 9.46 6.66 -18.17
C MET A 91 8.07 7.32 -18.07
N PRO A 92 7.52 7.86 -19.16
CA PRO A 92 6.16 8.42 -19.15
C PRO A 92 5.09 7.46 -18.64
N SER A 93 5.27 6.15 -18.82
CA SER A 93 4.38 5.10 -18.30
C SER A 93 4.36 5.01 -16.77
N ASP A 94 5.34 5.58 -16.07
CA ASP A 94 5.42 5.59 -14.60
C ASP A 94 4.65 6.76 -13.99
N ILE A 95 4.35 7.82 -14.77
CA ILE A 95 3.63 9.01 -14.31
C ILE A 95 2.30 8.65 -13.62
N PRO A 96 1.45 7.75 -14.16
CA PRO A 96 0.21 7.36 -13.48
C PRO A 96 0.44 6.72 -12.10
N VAL A 97 1.54 5.98 -11.93
CA VAL A 97 1.89 5.32 -10.67
C VAL A 97 2.28 6.35 -9.62
N ILE A 98 3.10 7.34 -9.98
CA ILE A 98 3.58 8.37 -9.04
C ILE A 98 2.56 9.50 -8.81
N ALA A 99 1.59 9.68 -9.71
CA ALA A 99 0.58 10.74 -9.62
C ALA A 99 -0.34 10.59 -8.41
N VAL A 100 -0.49 9.38 -7.85
CA VAL A 100 -1.24 9.17 -6.60
C VAL A 100 -0.54 9.89 -5.44
N TYR A 101 0.79 9.77 -5.37
CA TYR A 101 1.60 10.39 -4.32
C TYR A 101 1.64 11.92 -4.44
N SER A 102 1.62 12.49 -5.65
CA SER A 102 1.59 13.95 -5.83
C SER A 102 0.24 14.59 -5.45
N ARG A 103 -0.86 13.83 -5.44
CA ARG A 103 -2.15 14.27 -4.88
C ARG A 103 -2.20 14.19 -3.35
N GLY A 104 -1.24 13.51 -2.73
CA GLY A 104 -1.20 13.24 -1.31
C GLY A 104 -1.85 11.90 -0.97
N VAL A 105 -1.21 11.15 -0.07
CA VAL A 105 -1.70 9.88 0.47
C VAL A 105 -1.87 10.06 1.97
N ALA A 106 -3.00 9.60 2.51
CA ALA A 106 -3.28 9.70 3.94
C ALA A 106 -2.15 9.07 4.77
N GLY A 107 -1.66 9.81 5.77
CA GLY A 107 -0.55 9.36 6.62
C GLY A 107 0.85 9.49 5.99
N MET A 108 0.99 9.96 4.75
CA MET A 108 2.29 10.28 4.16
C MET A 108 2.63 11.77 4.33
N PRO A 109 3.90 12.12 4.61
CA PRO A 109 4.31 13.50 4.81
C PRO A 109 4.35 14.28 3.48
N GLU A 110 4.15 15.60 3.53
CA GLU A 110 4.18 16.48 2.35
C GLU A 110 5.45 16.37 1.50
N ARG A 111 6.59 15.99 2.09
CA ARG A 111 7.83 15.75 1.33
C ARG A 111 7.66 14.71 0.23
N ILE A 112 6.87 13.65 0.47
CA ILE A 112 6.59 12.61 -0.52
C ILE A 112 5.76 13.19 -1.66
N GLN A 113 4.79 14.04 -1.33
CA GLN A 113 3.96 14.72 -2.31
C GLN A 113 4.80 15.63 -3.23
N LYS A 114 5.64 16.48 -2.62
CA LYS A 114 6.55 17.38 -3.35
C LYS A 114 7.54 16.60 -4.22
N GLN A 115 8.15 15.55 -3.66
CA GLN A 115 9.07 14.69 -4.41
C GLN A 115 8.39 14.02 -5.60
N ALA A 116 7.18 13.49 -5.44
CA ALA A 116 6.44 12.87 -6.54
C ALA A 116 6.10 13.86 -7.66
N ALA A 117 5.78 15.11 -7.31
CA ALA A 117 5.54 16.18 -8.28
C ALA A 117 6.81 16.53 -9.07
N LEU A 118 7.96 16.65 -8.39
CA LEU A 118 9.26 16.89 -9.03
C LEU A 118 9.65 15.74 -9.95
N THR A 119 9.59 14.49 -9.46
CA THR A 119 9.88 13.30 -10.26
C THR A 119 9.02 13.22 -11.52
N ALA A 120 7.72 13.57 -11.43
CA ALA A 120 6.84 13.61 -12.59
C ALA A 120 7.21 14.71 -13.60
N ALA A 121 7.72 15.85 -13.15
CA ALA A 121 8.23 16.90 -14.03
C ALA A 121 9.49 16.45 -14.76
N ASP A 122 10.47 15.87 -14.04
CA ASP A 122 11.73 15.38 -14.61
C ASP A 122 11.49 14.33 -15.71
N ILE A 123 10.53 13.42 -15.49
CA ILE A 123 10.15 12.41 -16.49
C ILE A 123 9.55 13.06 -17.74
N ARG A 124 8.70 14.07 -17.60
CA ARG A 124 8.07 14.78 -18.73
C ARG A 124 9.11 15.54 -19.54
N GLU A 125 9.96 16.32 -18.89
CA GLU A 125 11.02 17.10 -19.53
C GLU A 125 11.99 16.20 -20.30
N ARG A 126 12.38 15.06 -19.70
CA ARG A 126 13.23 14.06 -20.39
C ARG A 126 12.54 13.43 -21.60
N ALA A 127 11.23 13.21 -21.52
CA ALA A 127 10.46 12.63 -22.63
C ALA A 127 10.28 13.62 -23.78
N GLU A 128 10.13 14.90 -23.48
CA GLU A 128 10.08 16.00 -24.45
C GLU A 128 11.45 16.24 -25.11
N SER A 129 12.54 16.16 -24.34
CA SER A 129 13.90 16.35 -24.87
C SER A 129 14.40 15.21 -25.76
N LYS A 130 13.72 14.06 -25.74
CA LYS A 130 14.03 12.89 -26.59
C LYS A 130 13.17 12.80 -27.86
N LYS A 131 12.26 13.75 -28.07
CA LYS A 131 11.49 13.91 -29.31
C LYS A 131 12.28 14.77 -30.31
#